data_AF-A0A2K2VXX6-F1
#
_entry.id   AF-A0A2K2VXX6-F1
#
_cell.length_a   1.000
_cell.length_b   1.000
_cell.length_c   1.000
_cell.angle_alpha   90.00
_cell.angle_beta   90.00
_cell.angle_gamma   90.00
#
_symmetry.space_group_name_H-M   'P 1'
#
loop_
_entity.id
_entity.type
_entity.pdbx_description
1 polymer ?
#
loop_
_entity_poly.entity_id
_entity_poly.type
_entity_poly.pdbx_seq_one_letter_code
_entity_poly.pdbx_strand_id
1 'polypeptide(L)'
;HDSTLKRTSNVREVFPSRKPWLVHEFTLDEIRLLDFGSWFTEQDPFGQIAAGVVTESNLADYAGEPVPTLREALAFTLEHNWQVNLEIKDLSENPGHPHIVDKVVSLLQELDMVDQVLISSFHQDYLARVRKIDHKFATALLVSKPHPHPETLLRQLGAQAYHPRLSAFRPADIALLHLQGCRVHIWNVNDRKTMQRLVRAGVDGIFTDFPQLLTSVLASPDIS
;
A
#
# COMPACT_ATOMS: atom_id res chain seq x y z
N HIS A 1 -1.27 8.03 0.26
CA HIS A 1 -1.49 7.87 -1.18
C HIS A 1 -1.02 9.10 -1.95
N ASP A 2 -1.59 10.28 -1.67
CA ASP A 2 -1.20 11.54 -2.31
C ASP A 2 -0.39 12.43 -1.36
N SER A 3 0.35 13.39 -1.92
CA SER A 3 1.02 14.45 -1.16
C SER A 3 0.09 15.58 -0.72
N THR A 4 -1.16 15.61 -1.22
CA THR A 4 -2.16 16.63 -0.89
C THR A 4 -3.42 16.02 -0.27
N LEU A 5 -4.11 16.79 0.56
CA LEU A 5 -5.35 16.38 1.24
C LEU A 5 -6.61 16.44 0.35
N LYS A 6 -6.51 16.99 -0.88
CA LYS A 6 -7.64 17.40 -1.72
C LYS A 6 -8.58 16.31 -2.23
N ARG A 7 -8.04 15.13 -2.53
CA ARG A 7 -8.77 14.10 -3.29
C ARG A 7 -9.74 13.35 -2.38
N THR A 8 -9.31 13.10 -1.15
CA THR A 8 -9.99 12.21 -0.21
C THR A 8 -10.38 12.93 1.07
N SER A 9 -10.53 14.25 1.05
CA SER A 9 -11.07 14.99 2.20
C SER A 9 -11.77 16.28 1.80
N ASN A 10 -12.52 16.85 2.74
CA ASN A 10 -13.16 18.17 2.63
C ASN A 10 -12.23 19.37 2.89
N VAL A 11 -10.90 19.21 2.80
CA VAL A 11 -9.92 20.28 3.11
C VAL A 11 -10.16 21.61 2.40
N ARG A 12 -10.79 21.60 1.22
CA ARG A 12 -11.12 22.81 0.47
C ARG A 12 -12.18 23.66 1.15
N GLU A 13 -13.07 23.04 1.91
CA GLU A 13 -14.15 23.68 2.66
C GLU A 13 -13.67 24.17 4.01
N VAL A 14 -12.91 23.33 4.73
CA VAL A 14 -12.39 23.65 6.06
C VAL A 14 -11.25 24.67 6.01
N PHE A 15 -10.36 24.57 5.01
CA PHE A 15 -9.18 25.44 4.87
C PHE A 15 -9.01 26.03 3.46
N PRO A 16 -9.96 26.85 2.94
CA PRO A 16 -10.00 27.28 1.54
C PRO A 16 -8.77 28.09 1.07
N SER A 17 -8.11 28.79 2.00
CA SER A 17 -6.96 29.67 1.72
C SER A 17 -5.60 28.97 1.79
N ARG A 18 -5.51 27.74 2.33
CA ARG A 18 -4.25 27.00 2.58
C ARG A 18 -3.79 26.18 1.36
N LYS A 19 -3.91 26.73 0.15
CA LYS A 19 -3.44 26.08 -1.07
C LYS A 19 -1.91 25.95 -1.04
N PRO A 20 -1.31 24.85 -1.55
CA PRO A 20 -1.93 23.78 -2.32
C PRO A 20 -2.37 22.55 -1.50
N TRP A 21 -2.53 22.69 -0.18
CA TRP A 21 -3.00 21.66 0.75
C TRP A 21 -2.08 20.45 0.87
N LEU A 22 -0.77 20.68 0.94
CA LEU A 22 0.22 19.61 1.12
C LEU A 22 0.09 19.03 2.52
N VAL A 23 0.13 17.71 2.67
CA VAL A 23 -0.06 17.03 3.96
C VAL A 23 0.93 17.55 5.01
N HIS A 24 2.17 17.83 4.62
CA HIS A 24 3.22 18.28 5.54
C HIS A 24 3.09 19.75 5.99
N GLU A 25 2.18 20.52 5.41
CA GLU A 25 1.91 21.91 5.81
C GLU A 25 0.81 22.00 6.88
N PHE A 26 0.26 20.87 7.32
CA PHE A 26 -0.80 20.80 8.33
C PHE A 26 -0.32 20.01 9.54
N THR A 27 -0.72 20.47 10.71
CA THR A 27 -0.57 19.72 11.96
C THR A 27 -1.54 18.54 11.99
N LEU A 28 -1.26 17.55 12.85
CA LEU A 28 -2.20 16.44 13.05
C LEU A 28 -3.56 16.95 13.53
N ASP A 29 -3.59 17.92 14.44
CA ASP A 29 -4.83 18.49 14.97
C ASP A 29 -5.66 19.17 13.86
N GLU A 30 -5.03 19.93 12.96
CA GLU A 30 -5.72 20.49 11.79
C GLU A 30 -6.25 19.38 10.86
N ILE A 31 -5.46 18.33 10.61
CA ILE A 31 -5.87 17.20 9.77
C ILE A 31 -7.05 16.43 10.38
N ARG A 32 -7.11 16.33 11.72
CA ARG A 32 -8.21 15.66 12.44
C ARG A 32 -9.55 16.37 12.34
N LEU A 33 -9.58 17.63 11.93
CA LEU A 33 -10.81 18.37 11.67
C LEU A 33 -11.45 18.01 10.33
N LEU A 34 -10.74 17.25 9.48
CA LEU A 34 -11.19 16.93 8.12
C LEU A 34 -11.98 15.63 8.10
N ASP A 35 -12.97 15.60 7.20
CA ASP A 35 -13.73 14.42 6.84
C ASP A 35 -13.01 13.69 5.70
N PHE A 36 -12.63 12.43 5.91
CA PHE A 36 -11.96 11.56 4.93
C PHE A 36 -12.85 10.44 4.38
N GLY A 37 -14.15 10.42 4.69
CA GLY A 37 -15.07 9.38 4.22
C GLY A 37 -16.17 9.88 3.30
N SER A 38 -16.71 11.10 3.49
CA SER A 38 -17.81 11.63 2.66
C SER A 38 -17.48 11.67 1.16
N TRP A 39 -16.22 11.93 0.80
CA TRP A 39 -15.77 11.92 -0.61
C TRP A 39 -16.06 10.59 -1.32
N PHE A 40 -16.02 9.47 -0.60
CA PHE A 40 -16.24 8.13 -1.16
C PHE A 40 -17.71 7.96 -1.55
N THR A 41 -18.61 8.41 -0.68
CA THR A 41 -20.06 8.42 -0.92
C THR A 41 -20.42 9.31 -2.11
N GLU A 42 -19.79 10.49 -2.21
CA GLU A 42 -20.05 11.46 -3.28
C GLU A 42 -19.55 11.02 -4.65
N GLN A 43 -18.39 10.34 -4.70
CA GLN A 43 -17.72 10.04 -5.97
C GLN A 43 -17.96 8.63 -6.48
N ASP A 44 -18.39 7.69 -5.61
CA ASP A 44 -18.48 6.25 -5.89
C ASP A 44 -17.29 5.76 -6.77
N PRO A 45 -16.04 5.93 -6.29
CA PRO A 45 -14.85 5.84 -7.15
C PRO A 45 -14.64 4.45 -7.78
N PHE A 46 -15.33 3.43 -7.26
CA PHE A 46 -15.27 2.04 -7.72
C PHE A 46 -16.62 1.50 -8.20
N GLY A 47 -17.65 2.35 -8.33
CA GLY A 47 -18.99 1.96 -8.77
C GLY A 47 -19.70 0.98 -7.84
N GLN A 48 -19.27 0.84 -6.58
CA GLN A 48 -19.79 -0.16 -5.64
C GLN A 48 -21.09 0.28 -4.98
N ILE A 49 -21.31 1.60 -4.88
CA ILE A 49 -22.58 2.16 -4.40
C ILE A 49 -23.64 1.94 -5.48
N ALA A 50 -23.35 2.34 -6.71
CA ALA A 50 -24.24 2.11 -7.85
C ALA A 50 -24.53 0.62 -8.11
N ALA A 51 -23.56 -0.26 -7.82
CA ALA A 51 -23.74 -1.71 -7.91
C ALA A 51 -24.53 -2.32 -6.73
N GLY A 52 -24.91 -1.54 -5.72
CA GLY A 52 -25.66 -2.00 -4.54
C GLY A 52 -24.85 -2.88 -3.58
N VAL A 53 -23.52 -2.86 -3.69
CA VAL A 53 -22.61 -3.60 -2.80
C VAL A 53 -22.45 -2.88 -1.46
N VAL A 54 -22.42 -1.56 -1.48
CA VAL A 54 -22.37 -0.71 -0.27
C VAL A 54 -23.80 -0.37 0.15
N THR A 55 -24.18 -0.73 1.37
CA THR A 55 -25.53 -0.49 1.89
C THR A 55 -25.70 0.95 2.40
N GLU A 56 -26.94 1.43 2.53
CA GLU A 56 -27.22 2.75 3.13
C GLU A 56 -26.64 2.90 4.55
N SER A 57 -26.65 1.81 5.33
CA SER A 57 -26.02 1.80 6.65
C SER A 57 -24.51 2.05 6.56
N ASN A 58 -23.83 1.43 5.59
CA ASN A 58 -22.39 1.66 5.40
C ASN A 58 -22.09 3.10 4.99
N LEU A 59 -22.94 3.69 4.15
CA LEU A 59 -22.74 5.09 3.72
C LEU A 59 -22.88 6.07 4.88
N ALA A 60 -23.78 5.80 5.82
CA ALA A 60 -23.93 6.62 7.02
C ALA A 60 -22.67 6.56 7.91
N ASP A 61 -22.02 5.40 8.00
CA ASP A 61 -20.82 5.20 8.79
C ASP A 61 -19.58 5.88 8.20
N TYR A 62 -19.56 6.19 6.89
CA TYR A 62 -18.40 6.83 6.26
C TYR A 62 -18.31 8.33 6.55
N ALA A 63 -19.43 9.00 6.77
CA ALA A 63 -19.44 10.45 6.92
C ALA A 63 -18.69 10.88 8.19
N GLY A 64 -17.75 11.82 8.05
CA GLY A 64 -16.97 12.33 9.17
C GLY A 64 -15.80 11.44 9.62
N GLU A 65 -15.53 10.33 8.93
CA GLU A 65 -14.41 9.45 9.27
C GLU A 65 -13.07 10.21 9.23
N PRO A 66 -12.28 10.18 10.31
CA PRO A 66 -10.99 10.86 10.35
C PRO A 66 -9.90 10.01 9.68
N VAL A 67 -8.79 10.63 9.30
CA VAL A 67 -7.60 9.86 8.87
C VAL A 67 -6.91 9.22 10.08
N PRO A 68 -6.56 7.92 10.04
CA PRO A 68 -5.75 7.31 11.08
C PRO A 68 -4.29 7.75 10.98
N THR A 69 -3.62 7.86 12.13
CA THR A 69 -2.15 7.89 12.15
C THR A 69 -1.59 6.51 11.82
N LEU A 70 -0.31 6.46 11.43
CA LEU A 70 0.37 5.17 11.22
C LEU A 70 0.31 4.28 12.49
N ARG A 71 0.49 4.86 13.68
CA ARG A 71 0.44 4.12 14.94
C ARG A 71 -0.92 3.49 15.19
N GLU A 72 -2.00 4.24 14.98
CA GLU A 72 -3.37 3.72 15.19
C GLU A 72 -3.70 2.62 14.18
N ALA A 73 -3.36 2.82 12.91
CA ALA A 73 -3.56 1.80 11.90
C ALA A 73 -2.79 0.50 12.21
N LEU A 74 -1.54 0.62 12.66
CA LEU A 74 -0.73 -0.53 13.05
C LEU A 74 -1.25 -1.24 14.31
N ALA A 75 -1.66 -0.47 15.33
CA ALA A 75 -2.27 -1.02 16.53
C ALA A 75 -3.55 -1.81 16.21
N PHE A 76 -4.40 -1.28 15.33
CA PHE A 76 -5.59 -1.97 14.84
C PHE A 76 -5.23 -3.28 14.12
N THR A 77 -4.23 -3.26 13.23
CA THR A 77 -3.80 -4.48 12.53
C THR A 77 -3.21 -5.54 13.47
N LEU A 78 -2.54 -5.12 14.54
CA LEU A 78 -2.03 -6.03 15.57
C LEU A 78 -3.13 -6.71 16.36
N GLU A 79 -4.15 -5.96 16.77
CA GLU A 79 -5.32 -6.50 17.47
C GLU A 79 -6.01 -7.61 16.65
N HIS A 80 -6.00 -7.47 15.33
CA HIS A 80 -6.59 -8.44 14.41
C HIS A 80 -5.61 -9.49 13.85
N ASN A 81 -4.35 -9.49 14.30
CA ASN A 81 -3.28 -10.37 13.82
C ASN A 81 -3.12 -10.36 12.28
N TRP A 82 -3.16 -9.16 11.69
CA TRP A 82 -3.02 -8.97 10.25
C TRP A 82 -1.58 -8.76 9.83
N GLN A 83 -1.27 -9.22 8.62
CA GLN A 83 -0.05 -8.88 7.91
C GLN A 83 -0.22 -7.55 7.16
N VAL A 84 0.79 -6.69 7.18
CA VAL A 84 0.73 -5.33 6.64
C VAL A 84 1.81 -5.12 5.59
N ASN A 85 1.41 -4.71 4.39
CA ASN A 85 2.33 -4.08 3.45
C ASN A 85 2.38 -2.57 3.71
N LEU A 86 3.46 -2.07 4.29
CA LEU A 86 3.65 -0.66 4.60
C LEU A 86 4.49 0.01 3.52
N GLU A 87 3.87 0.88 2.71
CA GLU A 87 4.61 1.64 1.69
C GLU A 87 5.18 2.95 2.25
N ILE A 88 6.50 3.13 2.16
CA ILE A 88 7.14 4.43 2.32
C ILE A 88 7.19 5.10 0.95
N LYS A 89 6.30 6.07 0.75
CA LYS A 89 6.19 6.89 -0.48
C LYS A 89 7.41 7.78 -0.68
N ASP A 90 7.62 8.23 -1.91
CA ASP A 90 8.58 9.29 -2.21
C ASP A 90 8.23 10.54 -1.41
N LEU A 91 9.16 10.93 -0.54
CA LEU A 91 9.06 12.15 0.24
C LEU A 91 10.23 13.09 -0.05
N SER A 92 10.96 12.94 -1.16
CA SER A 92 12.12 13.78 -1.53
C SER A 92 11.86 15.28 -1.47
N GLU A 93 10.63 15.72 -1.77
CA GLU A 93 10.22 17.13 -1.68
C GLU A 93 9.67 17.54 -0.30
N ASN A 94 9.66 16.62 0.68
CA ASN A 94 9.12 16.84 2.01
C ASN A 94 10.25 17.13 3.02
N PRO A 95 10.11 18.13 3.91
CA PRO A 95 11.08 18.39 4.97
C PRO A 95 11.39 17.18 5.87
N GLY A 96 10.43 16.26 6.02
CA GLY A 96 10.58 15.02 6.79
C GLY A 96 11.36 13.91 6.08
N HIS A 97 11.73 14.08 4.80
CA HIS A 97 12.49 13.11 4.00
C HIS A 97 13.67 12.46 4.75
N PRO A 98 14.56 13.23 5.41
CA PRO A 98 15.78 12.65 5.98
C PRO A 98 15.52 11.71 7.16
N HIS A 99 14.30 11.72 7.71
CA HIS A 99 13.96 11.05 8.96
C HIS A 99 12.81 10.05 8.83
N ILE A 100 12.12 9.99 7.68
CA ILE A 100 10.91 9.17 7.56
C ILE A 100 11.19 7.68 7.79
N VAL A 101 12.26 7.15 7.18
CA VAL A 101 12.60 5.73 7.30
C VAL A 101 12.95 5.39 8.74
N ASP A 102 13.79 6.21 9.39
CA ASP A 102 14.15 6.05 10.80
C ASP A 102 12.93 6.10 11.73
N LYS A 103 12.00 7.04 11.51
CA LYS A 103 10.76 7.15 12.30
C LYS A 103 9.85 5.94 12.12
N VAL A 104 9.69 5.46 10.88
CA VAL A 104 8.87 4.26 10.60
C VAL A 104 9.48 3.03 11.27
N VAL A 105 10.78 2.77 11.06
CA VAL A 105 11.45 1.60 11.65
C VAL A 105 11.41 1.65 13.18
N SER A 106 11.64 2.83 13.78
CA SER A 106 11.56 2.99 15.24
C SER A 106 10.16 2.65 15.78
N LEU A 107 9.10 3.10 15.10
CA LEU A 107 7.72 2.79 15.48
C LEU A 107 7.43 1.29 15.37
N LEU A 108 7.90 0.64 14.30
CA LEU A 108 7.71 -0.80 14.12
C LEU A 108 8.44 -1.62 15.17
N GLN A 109 9.63 -1.20 15.60
CA GLN A 109 10.38 -1.82 16.70
C GLN A 109 9.67 -1.62 18.04
N GLU A 110 9.14 -0.42 18.30
CA GLU A 110 8.37 -0.13 19.51
C GLU A 110 7.12 -1.00 19.63
N LEU A 111 6.47 -1.30 18.50
CA LEU A 111 5.27 -2.14 18.42
C LEU A 111 5.58 -3.64 18.24
N ASP A 112 6.86 -4.04 18.22
CA ASP A 112 7.33 -5.42 18.00
C ASP A 112 6.76 -6.09 16.73
N MET A 113 6.71 -5.34 15.62
CA MET A 113 6.01 -5.76 14.38
C MET A 113 6.92 -6.37 13.30
N VAL A 114 8.09 -6.88 13.68
CA VAL A 114 9.09 -7.39 12.71
C VAL A 114 8.52 -8.48 11.80
N ASP A 115 7.71 -9.38 12.35
CA ASP A 115 7.13 -10.53 11.63
C ASP A 115 5.76 -10.23 10.99
N GLN A 116 5.21 -9.02 11.20
CA GLN A 116 3.88 -8.62 10.69
C GLN A 116 3.97 -7.64 9.52
N VAL A 117 5.13 -7.04 9.27
CA VAL A 117 5.26 -5.93 8.31
C VAL A 117 6.22 -6.25 7.18
N LEU A 118 5.75 -6.07 5.95
CA LEU A 118 6.55 -5.96 4.75
C LEU A 118 6.67 -4.49 4.36
N ILE A 119 7.87 -3.92 4.47
CA ILE A 119 8.11 -2.51 4.12
C ILE A 119 8.38 -2.41 2.62
N SER A 120 7.58 -1.63 1.90
CA SER A 120 7.72 -1.43 0.46
C SER A 120 8.08 0.01 0.10
N SER A 121 8.83 0.20 -0.99
CA SER A 121 9.07 1.53 -1.56
C SER A 121 9.49 1.44 -3.02
N PHE A 122 9.26 2.53 -3.77
CA PHE A 122 9.89 2.74 -5.08
C PHE A 122 11.35 3.21 -4.93
N HIS A 123 11.74 3.70 -3.75
CA HIS A 123 13.06 4.25 -3.47
C HIS A 123 13.97 3.16 -2.91
N GLN A 124 14.93 2.73 -3.73
CA GLN A 124 15.94 1.76 -3.34
C GLN A 124 16.74 2.22 -2.11
N ASP A 125 17.05 3.51 -2.02
CA ASP A 125 17.77 4.09 -0.89
C ASP A 125 17.00 3.97 0.43
N TYR A 126 15.67 4.01 0.39
CA TYR A 126 14.86 3.78 1.60
C TYR A 126 14.94 2.35 2.06
N LEU A 127 14.88 1.38 1.14
CA LEU A 127 15.00 -0.04 1.47
C LEU A 127 16.41 -0.35 2.01
N ALA A 128 17.44 0.22 1.38
CA ALA A 128 18.82 0.13 1.87
C ALA A 128 18.97 0.74 3.28
N ARG A 129 18.29 1.87 3.54
CA ARG A 129 18.26 2.50 4.87
C ARG A 129 17.55 1.65 5.91
N VAL A 130 16.39 1.05 5.59
CA VAL A 130 15.70 0.09 6.48
C VAL A 130 16.67 -1.02 6.87
N ARG A 131 17.28 -1.69 5.88
CA ARG A 131 18.20 -2.81 6.11
C ARG A 131 19.42 -2.41 6.95
N LYS A 132 19.89 -1.17 6.82
CA LYS A 132 21.00 -0.62 7.64
C LYS A 132 20.59 -0.37 9.09
N ILE A 133 19.35 0.04 9.34
CA ILE A 133 18.83 0.27 10.70
C ILE A 133 18.55 -1.09 11.37
N ASP A 134 17.77 -1.94 10.70
CA ASP A 134 17.42 -3.26 11.18
C ASP A 134 17.12 -4.19 10.00
N HIS A 135 17.99 -5.19 9.83
CA HIS A 135 17.93 -6.15 8.72
C HIS A 135 16.88 -7.25 8.91
N LYS A 136 16.19 -7.29 10.07
CA LYS A 136 15.12 -8.25 10.33
C LYS A 136 13.83 -7.88 9.61
N PHE A 137 13.58 -6.58 9.36
CA PHE A 137 12.40 -6.16 8.62
C PHE A 137 12.48 -6.64 7.17
N ALA A 138 11.45 -7.35 6.74
CA ALA A 138 11.31 -7.73 5.34
C ALA A 138 11.04 -6.48 4.50
N THR A 139 11.69 -6.41 3.33
CA THR A 139 11.50 -5.31 2.38
C THR A 139 11.04 -5.78 1.01
N ALA A 140 10.32 -4.90 0.30
CA ALA A 140 9.85 -5.13 -1.05
C ALA A 140 10.13 -3.95 -1.97
N LEU A 141 10.64 -4.23 -3.17
CA LEU A 141 10.87 -3.20 -4.18
C LEU A 141 9.63 -3.02 -5.07
N LEU A 142 9.06 -1.82 -5.07
CA LEU A 142 8.02 -1.40 -6.01
C LEU A 142 8.65 -0.92 -7.32
N VAL A 143 8.11 -1.38 -8.45
CA VAL A 143 8.53 -0.88 -9.78
C VAL A 143 7.36 -0.60 -10.69
N SER A 144 7.48 0.46 -11.50
CA SER A 144 6.48 0.86 -12.50
C SER A 144 6.91 0.56 -13.94
N LYS A 145 8.18 0.21 -14.15
CA LYS A 145 8.76 -0.15 -15.44
C LYS A 145 9.46 -1.52 -15.32
N PRO A 146 9.48 -2.33 -16.39
CA PRO A 146 10.23 -3.59 -16.39
C PRO A 146 11.70 -3.33 -16.05
N HIS A 147 12.26 -4.16 -15.16
CA HIS A 147 13.70 -4.19 -14.92
C HIS A 147 14.28 -5.40 -15.67
N PRO A 148 15.41 -5.28 -16.39
CA PRO A 148 15.96 -6.41 -17.16
C PRO A 148 16.39 -7.58 -16.27
N HIS A 149 16.97 -7.26 -15.10
CA HIS A 149 17.57 -8.20 -14.15
C HIS A 149 17.04 -7.97 -12.72
N PRO A 150 15.73 -8.16 -12.44
CA PRO A 150 15.14 -7.87 -11.14
C PRO A 150 15.76 -8.72 -10.01
N GLU A 151 16.20 -9.92 -10.33
CA GLU A 151 16.82 -10.87 -9.41
C GLU A 151 18.19 -10.36 -8.90
N THR A 152 18.99 -9.76 -9.78
CA THR A 152 20.26 -9.16 -9.39
C THR A 152 20.04 -7.93 -8.53
N LEU A 153 19.05 -7.11 -8.88
CA LEU A 153 18.68 -5.90 -8.14
C LEU A 153 18.19 -6.22 -6.72
N LEU A 154 17.26 -7.16 -6.57
CA LEU A 154 16.73 -7.53 -5.25
C LEU A 154 17.79 -8.14 -4.35
N ARG A 155 18.70 -8.95 -4.91
CA ARG A 155 19.85 -9.49 -4.18
C ARG A 155 20.76 -8.39 -3.65
N GLN A 156 21.05 -7.36 -4.46
CA GLN A 156 21.88 -6.22 -4.03
C GLN A 156 21.23 -5.43 -2.89
N LEU A 157 19.91 -5.24 -2.97
CA LEU A 157 19.14 -4.56 -1.91
C LEU A 157 18.95 -5.44 -0.67
N GLY A 158 19.01 -6.76 -0.83
CA GLY A 158 18.60 -7.70 0.21
C GLY A 158 17.09 -7.67 0.46
N ALA A 159 16.29 -7.42 -0.58
CA ALA A 159 14.84 -7.38 -0.49
C ALA A 159 14.22 -8.77 -0.69
N GLN A 160 13.11 -9.05 0.01
CA GLN A 160 12.44 -10.35 0.05
C GLN A 160 11.25 -10.44 -0.92
N ALA A 161 10.81 -9.32 -1.48
CA ALA A 161 9.70 -9.29 -2.42
C ALA A 161 9.86 -8.26 -3.54
N TYR A 162 9.22 -8.55 -4.66
CA TYR A 162 9.17 -7.71 -5.84
C TYR A 162 7.72 -7.33 -6.12
N HIS A 163 7.45 -6.03 -6.17
CA HIS A 163 6.12 -5.50 -6.40
C HIS A 163 6.05 -4.75 -7.73
N PRO A 164 6.01 -5.45 -8.89
CA PRO A 164 5.88 -4.78 -10.17
C PRO A 164 4.44 -4.36 -10.45
N ARG A 165 4.29 -3.23 -11.13
CA ARG A 165 3.05 -2.88 -11.79
C ARG A 165 2.71 -3.97 -12.80
N LEU A 166 1.43 -4.27 -13.01
CA LEU A 166 0.99 -5.25 -14.01
C LEU A 166 1.62 -5.04 -15.40
N SER A 167 1.76 -3.79 -15.85
CA SER A 167 2.38 -3.45 -17.14
C SER A 167 3.90 -3.62 -17.17
N ALA A 168 4.55 -3.71 -16.00
CA ALA A 168 5.99 -3.90 -15.84
C ALA A 168 6.37 -5.36 -15.61
N PHE A 169 5.39 -6.22 -15.40
CA PHE A 169 5.58 -7.62 -15.01
C PHE A 169 5.85 -8.52 -16.24
N ARG A 170 6.83 -9.43 -16.11
CA ARG A 170 7.09 -10.50 -17.08
C ARG A 170 6.87 -11.85 -16.40
N PRO A 171 6.09 -12.79 -16.98
CA PRO A 171 5.86 -14.10 -16.36
C PRO A 171 7.14 -14.87 -15.99
N ALA A 172 8.20 -14.73 -16.79
CA ALA A 172 9.50 -15.35 -16.51
C ALA A 172 10.16 -14.85 -15.20
N ASP A 173 9.79 -13.66 -14.71
CA ASP A 173 10.33 -13.11 -13.47
C ASP A 173 9.89 -13.95 -12.25
N ILE A 174 8.72 -14.60 -12.28
CA ILE A 174 8.23 -15.41 -11.15
C ILE A 174 9.23 -16.51 -10.81
N ALA A 175 9.49 -17.40 -11.77
CA ALA A 175 10.39 -18.55 -11.56
C ALA A 175 11.79 -18.08 -11.17
N LEU A 176 12.29 -17.01 -11.79
CA LEU A 176 13.63 -16.48 -11.52
C LEU A 176 13.75 -15.92 -10.09
N LEU A 177 12.72 -15.21 -9.61
CA LEU A 177 12.69 -14.61 -8.28
C LEU A 177 12.43 -15.65 -7.19
N HIS A 178 11.57 -16.63 -7.45
CA HIS A 178 11.33 -17.76 -6.55
C HIS A 178 12.60 -18.58 -6.30
N LEU A 179 13.45 -18.78 -7.32
CA LEU A 179 14.77 -19.45 -7.15
C LEU A 179 15.70 -18.73 -6.16
N GLN A 180 15.43 -17.45 -5.86
CA GLN A 180 16.17 -16.65 -4.89
C GLN A 180 15.42 -16.47 -3.56
N GLY A 181 14.29 -17.16 -3.38
CA GLY A 181 13.42 -17.01 -2.22
C GLY A 181 12.66 -15.68 -2.18
N CYS A 182 12.61 -14.94 -3.30
CA CYS A 182 11.88 -13.67 -3.38
C CYS A 182 10.44 -13.91 -3.82
N ARG A 183 9.48 -13.28 -3.14
CA ARG A 183 8.06 -13.29 -3.51
C ARG A 183 7.73 -12.26 -4.59
N VAL A 184 6.68 -12.48 -5.36
CA VAL A 184 6.20 -11.58 -6.41
C VAL A 184 4.75 -11.18 -6.15
N HIS A 185 4.51 -9.89 -5.89
CA HIS A 185 3.16 -9.36 -5.67
C HIS A 185 2.80 -8.30 -6.71
N ILE A 186 1.72 -8.47 -7.48
CA ILE A 186 1.42 -7.60 -8.63
C ILE A 186 0.41 -6.52 -8.24
N TRP A 187 0.67 -5.26 -8.63
CA TRP A 187 -0.24 -4.13 -8.40
C TRP A 187 -0.65 -3.40 -9.68
N ASN A 188 -1.79 -2.71 -9.74
CA ASN A 188 -3.07 -3.02 -9.08
C ASN A 188 -3.89 -3.86 -10.07
N VAL A 189 -4.53 -4.93 -9.60
CA VAL A 189 -5.31 -5.85 -10.44
C VAL A 189 -6.73 -5.94 -9.91
N ASN A 190 -7.69 -5.50 -10.72
CA ASN A 190 -9.09 -5.33 -10.30
C ASN A 190 -10.07 -6.15 -11.14
N ASP A 191 -9.60 -6.90 -12.14
CA ASP A 191 -10.44 -7.73 -12.99
C ASP A 191 -10.18 -9.23 -12.79
N ARG A 192 -11.27 -10.01 -12.85
CA ARG A 192 -11.25 -11.46 -12.64
C ARG A 192 -10.26 -12.15 -13.57
N LYS A 193 -10.33 -11.86 -14.88
CA LYS A 193 -9.54 -12.58 -15.90
C LYS A 193 -8.05 -12.43 -15.66
N THR A 194 -7.59 -11.22 -15.32
CA THR A 194 -6.19 -10.98 -14.97
C THR A 194 -5.79 -11.68 -13.67
N MET A 195 -6.63 -11.64 -12.63
CA MET A 195 -6.38 -12.37 -11.38
C MET A 195 -6.17 -13.86 -11.65
N GLN A 196 -7.08 -14.50 -12.40
CA GLN A 196 -6.97 -15.93 -12.75
C GLN A 196 -5.68 -16.25 -13.50
N ARG A 197 -5.28 -15.39 -14.44
CA ARG A 197 -4.03 -15.56 -15.19
C ARG A 197 -2.80 -15.46 -14.29
N LEU A 198 -2.77 -14.50 -13.37
CA LEU A 198 -1.64 -14.30 -12.47
C LEU A 198 -1.54 -15.42 -11.43
N VAL A 199 -2.67 -15.86 -10.86
CA VAL A 199 -2.70 -16.99 -9.92
C VAL A 199 -2.16 -18.25 -10.59
N ARG A 200 -2.62 -18.58 -11.81
CA ARG A 200 -2.08 -19.72 -12.58
C ARG A 200 -0.61 -19.57 -12.94
N ALA A 201 -0.12 -18.34 -13.08
CA ALA A 201 1.30 -18.08 -13.33
C ALA A 201 2.16 -18.26 -12.06
N GLY A 202 1.54 -18.39 -10.89
CA GLY A 202 2.23 -18.62 -9.62
C GLY A 202 2.67 -17.33 -8.90
N VAL A 203 1.97 -16.21 -9.06
CA VAL A 203 2.26 -15.03 -8.23
C VAL A 203 1.93 -15.31 -6.75
N ASP A 204 2.72 -14.75 -5.84
CA ASP A 204 2.51 -14.91 -4.40
C ASP A 204 1.42 -13.98 -3.84
N GLY A 205 1.06 -12.93 -4.59
CA GLY A 205 0.13 -11.92 -4.11
C GLY A 205 -0.36 -10.98 -5.20
N ILE A 206 -1.52 -10.39 -4.95
CA ILE A 206 -2.17 -9.43 -5.84
C ILE A 206 -2.67 -8.27 -4.98
N PHE A 207 -2.24 -7.05 -5.32
CA PHE A 207 -2.84 -5.83 -4.78
C PHE A 207 -4.11 -5.53 -5.57
N THR A 208 -5.24 -5.47 -4.88
CA THR A 208 -6.55 -5.27 -5.48
C THR A 208 -7.43 -4.39 -4.59
N ASP A 209 -8.28 -3.59 -5.23
CA ASP A 209 -9.36 -2.85 -4.55
C ASP A 209 -10.59 -3.75 -4.32
N PHE A 210 -10.59 -4.98 -4.86
CA PHE A 210 -11.71 -5.94 -4.80
C PHE A 210 -11.27 -7.29 -4.18
N PRO A 211 -10.90 -7.34 -2.89
CA PRO A 211 -10.46 -8.58 -2.23
C PRO A 211 -11.52 -9.70 -2.25
N GLN A 212 -12.81 -9.36 -2.23
CA GLN A 212 -13.92 -10.29 -2.40
C GLN A 212 -13.89 -10.99 -3.77
N LEU A 213 -13.48 -10.28 -4.82
CA LEU A 213 -13.35 -10.85 -6.16
C LEU A 213 -12.17 -11.84 -6.22
N LEU A 214 -11.03 -11.46 -5.63
CA LEU A 214 -9.87 -12.33 -5.54
C LEU A 214 -10.17 -13.60 -4.73
N THR A 215 -10.88 -13.47 -3.60
CA THR A 215 -11.32 -14.62 -2.79
C THR A 215 -12.18 -15.58 -3.61
N SER A 216 -13.13 -15.06 -4.38
CA SER A 216 -13.94 -15.88 -5.31
C SER A 216 -13.10 -16.54 -6.42
N VAL A 217 -12.05 -15.88 -6.90
CA VAL A 217 -11.11 -16.46 -7.88
C VAL A 217 -10.34 -17.63 -7.26
N LEU A 218 -9.80 -17.47 -6.05
CA LEU A 218 -9.02 -18.49 -5.37
C LEU A 218 -9.85 -19.72 -4.96
N ALA A 219 -11.14 -19.54 -4.67
CA ALA A 219 -12.07 -20.63 -4.37
C ALA A 219 -12.53 -21.42 -5.61
N SER A 220 -12.19 -20.97 -6.82
CA SER A 220 -12.62 -21.60 -8.07
C SER A 220 -11.85 -22.91 -8.32
N PRO A 221 -12.53 -24.06 -8.57
CA PRO A 221 -11.86 -25.34 -8.80
C PRO A 221 -10.87 -25.34 -9.98
N ASP A 222 -11.13 -24.51 -10.99
CA ASP A 222 -10.32 -24.42 -12.22
C ASP A 222 -8.99 -23.63 -12.05
N ILE A 223 -8.61 -23.31 -10.82
CA ILE A 223 -7.49 -22.41 -10.48
C ILE A 223 -6.56 -23.02 -9.42
N SER A 224 -7.02 -24.02 -8.65
CA SER A 224 -6.20 -24.81 -7.72
C SER A 224 -5.35 -25.86 -8.44
#